data_AF-A0A929BME3-F1
#
_entry.id   AF-A0A929BME3-F1
#
_cell.length_a   1.000
_cell.length_b   1.000
_cell.length_c   1.000
_cell.angle_alpha   90.00
_cell.angle_beta   90.00
_cell.angle_gamma   90.00
#
_symmetry.space_group_name_H-M   'P 1'
#
loop_
_entity.id
_entity.type
_entity.pdbx_description
1 polymer ?
#
loop_
_entity_poly.entity_id
_entity_poly.type
_entity_poly.pdbx_seq_one_letter_code
_entity_poly.pdbx_strand_id
1 'polypeptide(L)'
;MDLQPLRFIGEPIQVQFDQPPMLEKKPGCPDQFVWRGETFRIIETLNEWHDYSRRGRMARNMRPEHIAAASRRGSWGVGRDYYRVRTDSDQVFDLYYDRSPKKAGDRKGVWILYREMSKRAGTNWA
;
A
#
# COMPACT_ATOMS: atom_id res chain seq x y z
N MET A 1 -3.59 -17.77 -7.14
CA MET A 1 -2.97 -17.18 -8.35
C MET A 1 -1.51 -16.94 -8.05
N ASP A 2 -0.59 -17.59 -8.76
CA ASP A 2 0.85 -17.36 -8.55
C ASP A 2 1.27 -16.08 -9.28
N LEU A 3 1.69 -15.06 -8.53
CA LEU A 3 1.99 -13.73 -9.02
C LEU A 3 3.44 -13.37 -8.69
N GLN A 4 4.18 -12.95 -9.71
CA GLN A 4 5.56 -12.49 -9.56
C GLN A 4 5.69 -11.01 -9.93
N PRO A 5 6.61 -10.26 -9.30
CA PRO A 5 6.89 -8.88 -9.72
C PRO A 5 7.30 -8.83 -11.19
N LEU A 6 6.59 -8.02 -11.98
CA LEU A 6 6.93 -7.76 -13.37
C LEU A 6 7.92 -6.59 -13.47
N ARG A 7 7.61 -5.48 -12.78
CA ARG A 7 8.50 -4.31 -12.69
C ARG A 7 8.27 -3.50 -11.42
N PHE A 8 9.32 -2.88 -10.93
CA PHE A 8 9.25 -1.89 -9.87
C PHE A 8 8.90 -0.50 -10.43
N ILE A 9 8.06 0.25 -9.72
CA ILE A 9 7.60 1.59 -10.13
C ILE A 9 7.99 2.61 -9.05
N GLY A 10 7.43 2.52 -7.85
CA GLY A 10 7.77 3.38 -6.72
C GLY A 10 7.35 4.85 -6.88
N GLU A 11 6.34 5.14 -7.69
CA GLU A 11 5.91 6.50 -8.03
C GLU A 11 4.65 6.92 -7.25
N PRO A 12 4.50 8.21 -6.93
CA PRO A 12 3.26 8.71 -6.32
C PRO A 12 2.09 8.63 -7.31
N ILE A 13 0.91 8.32 -6.77
CA ILE A 13 -0.33 8.25 -7.52
C ILE A 13 -1.42 9.09 -6.85
N GLN A 14 -2.37 9.56 -7.64
CA GLN A 14 -3.60 10.13 -7.13
C GLN A 14 -4.62 9.00 -7.02
N VAL A 15 -5.40 8.96 -5.94
CA VAL A 15 -6.45 7.96 -5.76
C VAL A 15 -7.81 8.65 -5.64
N GLN A 16 -8.87 7.96 -6.03
CA GLN A 16 -10.23 8.41 -5.88
C GLN A 16 -11.07 7.29 -5.26
N PHE A 17 -12.08 7.70 -4.49
CA PHE A 17 -13.03 6.80 -3.84
C PHE A 17 -14.43 7.19 -4.34
N ASP A 18 -15.21 6.21 -4.77
CA ASP A 18 -16.59 6.41 -5.23
C ASP A 18 -17.50 6.81 -4.07
N GLN A 19 -17.21 6.29 -2.88
CA GLN A 19 -17.84 6.73 -1.63
C GLN A 19 -16.77 7.37 -0.73
N PRO A 20 -17.05 8.55 -0.14
CA PRO A 20 -16.10 9.17 0.77
C PRO A 20 -15.80 8.22 1.93
N PRO A 21 -14.52 7.91 2.22
CA PRO A 21 -14.18 6.94 3.25
C PRO A 21 -14.69 7.41 4.62
N MET A 22 -15.38 6.53 5.34
CA MET A 22 -15.97 6.83 6.65
C MET A 22 -14.93 7.27 7.72
N LEU A 23 -13.64 6.94 7.52
CA LEU A 23 -12.54 7.31 8.42
C LEU A 23 -11.31 7.79 7.62
N GLU A 24 -10.94 9.06 7.79
CA GLU A 24 -9.82 9.72 7.08
C GLU A 24 -8.45 9.02 7.26
N LYS A 25 -8.29 8.23 8.33
CA LYS A 25 -7.03 7.52 8.66
C LYS A 25 -6.98 6.04 8.26
N LYS A 26 -8.09 5.49 7.78
CA LYS A 26 -8.19 4.13 7.21
C LYS A 26 -9.09 4.21 5.99
N PRO A 27 -8.59 4.81 4.89
CA PRO A 27 -9.40 5.03 3.70
C PRO A 27 -9.83 3.72 3.02
N GLY A 28 -9.15 2.61 3.28
CA GLY A 28 -9.36 1.33 2.59
C GLY A 28 -8.68 1.31 1.22
N CYS A 29 -8.95 0.27 0.44
CA CYS A 29 -8.50 0.21 -0.96
C CYS A 29 -9.24 1.28 -1.77
N PRO A 30 -8.53 2.05 -2.61
CA PRO A 30 -9.19 3.00 -3.51
C PRO A 30 -10.00 2.29 -4.60
N ASP A 31 -10.97 3.00 -5.17
CA ASP A 31 -11.77 2.52 -6.30
C ASP A 31 -11.06 2.76 -7.64
N GLN A 32 -10.23 3.80 -7.72
CA GLN A 32 -9.37 4.06 -8.88
C GLN A 32 -8.14 4.87 -8.52
N PHE A 33 -7.12 4.78 -9.37
CA PHE A 33 -5.93 5.62 -9.27
C PHE A 33 -5.50 6.19 -10.62
N VAL A 34 -4.83 7.33 -10.58
CA VAL A 34 -4.25 7.99 -11.76
C VAL A 34 -2.72 7.90 -11.68
N TRP A 35 -2.12 7.32 -12.71
CA TRP A 35 -0.67 7.20 -12.87
C TRP A 35 -0.26 7.67 -14.27
N ARG A 36 0.69 8.63 -14.34
CA ARG A 36 1.18 9.22 -15.61
C ARG A 36 0.09 9.73 -16.57
N GLY A 37 -1.02 10.21 -16.01
CA GLY A 37 -2.15 10.74 -16.78
C GLY A 37 -3.16 9.69 -17.24
N GLU A 38 -2.91 8.42 -16.94
CA GLU A 38 -3.82 7.31 -17.21
C GLU A 38 -4.59 6.91 -15.95
N THR A 39 -5.88 6.62 -16.10
CA THR A 39 -6.77 6.23 -14.99
C THR A 39 -6.94 4.72 -15.02
N PHE A 40 -6.69 4.09 -13.88
CA PHE A 40 -6.85 2.66 -13.66
C PHE A 40 -7.98 2.42 -12.68
N ARG A 41 -9.05 1.77 -13.14
CA ARG A 41 -10.19 1.40 -12.29
C ARG A 41 -9.88 0.10 -11.58
N ILE A 42 -9.99 0.07 -10.26
CA ILE A 42 -9.80 -1.15 -9.47
C ILE A 42 -11.11 -1.94 -9.49
N ILE A 43 -11.05 -3.16 -10.00
CA ILE A 43 -12.20 -4.06 -10.07
C ILE A 43 -12.17 -5.14 -8.99
N GLU A 44 -11.00 -5.39 -8.40
CA GLU A 44 -10.83 -6.42 -7.38
C GLU A 44 -9.62 -6.13 -6.49
N THR A 45 -9.78 -6.28 -5.18
CA THR A 45 -8.66 -6.31 -4.22
C THR A 45 -8.27 -7.76 -4.00
N LEU A 46 -7.10 -8.17 -4.51
CA LEU A 46 -6.60 -9.54 -4.42
C LEU A 46 -5.94 -9.84 -3.07
N ASN A 47 -5.35 -8.83 -2.40
CA ASN A 47 -4.74 -8.97 -1.09
C ASN A 47 -4.60 -7.62 -0.38
N GLU A 48 -4.64 -7.62 0.95
CA GLU A 48 -4.38 -6.46 1.80
C GLU A 48 -3.45 -6.87 2.95
N TRP A 49 -2.41 -6.08 3.21
CA TRP A 49 -1.51 -6.32 4.32
C TRP A 49 -0.92 -5.04 4.89
N HIS A 50 -0.53 -5.07 6.16
CA HIS A 50 0.02 -3.91 6.85
C HIS A 50 1.48 -4.14 7.29
N ASP A 51 2.35 -3.18 7.04
CA ASP A 51 3.71 -3.15 7.59
C ASP A 51 3.78 -2.19 8.78
N TYR A 52 3.84 -2.75 9.99
CA TYR A 52 3.95 -2.02 11.25
C TYR A 52 5.41 -1.63 11.60
N SER A 53 6.38 -1.93 10.74
CA SER A 53 7.80 -1.66 11.04
C SER A 53 8.08 -0.15 11.13
N ARG A 54 8.68 0.29 12.25
CA ARG A 54 9.11 1.68 12.44
C ARG A 54 10.48 1.88 11.79
N ARG A 55 10.62 2.87 10.90
CA ARG A 55 11.92 3.29 10.30
C ARG A 55 12.31 4.71 10.74
N GLY A 56 13.59 5.07 10.63
CA GLY A 56 14.11 6.43 10.94
C GLY A 56 14.55 6.64 12.39
N ARG A 57 14.51 7.89 12.91
CA ARG A 57 14.95 8.23 14.28
C ARG A 57 14.26 7.40 15.39
N MET A 58 13.05 6.91 15.13
CA MET A 58 12.28 6.04 16.03
C MET A 58 12.85 4.62 16.17
N ALA A 59 13.65 4.14 15.21
CA ALA A 59 14.35 2.85 15.34
C ALA A 59 15.43 2.88 16.44
N ARG A 60 15.90 4.07 16.83
CA ARG A 60 16.95 4.25 17.84
C ARG A 60 16.43 4.18 19.30
N ASN A 61 15.11 4.13 19.52
CA ASN A 61 14.51 4.11 20.86
C ASN A 61 13.71 2.82 21.09
N MET A 62 14.30 1.69 20.70
CA MET A 62 13.71 0.34 20.74
C MET A 62 14.06 -0.38 22.05
N ARG A 63 13.60 0.13 23.20
CA ARG A 63 13.62 -0.67 24.43
C ARG A 63 12.69 -1.90 24.26
N PRO A 64 13.10 -3.12 24.66
CA PRO A 64 12.36 -4.36 24.40
C PRO A 64 10.88 -4.33 24.85
N GLU A 65 10.60 -3.64 25.95
CA GLU A 65 9.27 -3.48 26.54
C GLU A 65 8.27 -2.79 25.58
N HIS A 66 8.75 -1.88 24.72
CA HIS A 66 7.93 -1.15 23.76
C HIS A 66 7.67 -1.94 22.46
N ILE A 67 8.50 -2.96 22.16
CA ILE A 67 8.35 -3.83 20.98
C ILE A 67 7.14 -4.74 21.16
N ALA A 68 7.01 -5.38 22.32
CA ALA A 68 5.92 -6.32 22.60
C ALA A 68 4.54 -5.62 22.62
N ALA A 69 4.49 -4.38 23.12
CA ALA A 69 3.27 -3.57 23.12
C ALA A 69 2.92 -3.05 21.71
N ALA A 70 3.90 -2.57 20.94
CA ALA A 70 3.69 -2.01 19.61
C ALA A 70 3.39 -3.07 18.53
N SER A 71 4.00 -4.26 18.61
CA SER A 71 3.67 -5.40 17.73
C SER A 71 2.28 -5.96 18.00
N ARG A 72 1.74 -5.79 19.23
CA ARG A 72 0.36 -6.19 19.59
C ARG A 72 -0.70 -5.15 19.27
N ARG A 73 -0.39 -3.85 19.36
CA ARG A 73 -1.39 -2.75 19.25
C ARG A 73 -1.26 -1.87 18.01
N GLY A 74 -0.17 -1.99 17.25
CA GLY A 74 0.17 -1.01 16.23
C GLY A 74 0.58 0.32 16.84
N SER A 75 1.42 1.06 16.13
CA SER A 75 1.84 2.40 16.54
C SER A 75 0.86 3.41 15.97
N TRP A 76 0.18 4.18 16.83
CA TRP A 76 -0.84 5.15 16.43
C TRP A 76 -0.27 6.15 15.39
N GLY A 77 -0.57 5.93 14.11
CA GLY A 77 -0.27 6.86 13.01
C GLY A 77 1.02 6.63 12.21
N VAL A 78 1.74 5.52 12.38
CA VAL A 78 2.90 5.17 11.52
C VAL A 78 2.74 3.77 10.93
N GLY A 79 3.25 3.55 9.72
CA GLY A 79 3.12 2.28 8.99
C GLY A 79 2.59 2.45 7.58
N ARG A 80 2.61 1.36 6.82
CA ARG A 80 2.14 1.31 5.43
C ARG A 80 1.01 0.30 5.28
N ASP A 81 -0.09 0.74 4.72
CA ASP A 81 -1.20 -0.12 4.31
C ASP A 81 -0.98 -0.49 2.85
N TYR A 82 -0.78 -1.77 2.55
CA TYR A 82 -0.54 -2.28 1.19
C TYR A 82 -1.78 -2.97 0.65
N TYR A 83 -2.00 -2.79 -0.65
CA TYR A 83 -3.07 -3.41 -1.39
C TYR A 83 -2.50 -4.00 -2.67
N ARG A 84 -2.87 -5.25 -2.96
CA ARG A 84 -2.71 -5.85 -4.28
C ARG A 84 -4.05 -5.80 -4.99
N VAL A 85 -4.09 -5.15 -6.14
CA VAL A 85 -5.34 -4.88 -6.87
C VAL A 85 -5.25 -5.37 -8.30
N ARG A 86 -6.40 -5.75 -8.84
CA ARG A 86 -6.61 -5.98 -10.27
C ARG A 86 -7.41 -4.82 -10.85
N THR A 87 -6.96 -4.36 -12.00
CA THR A 87 -7.57 -3.26 -12.74
C THR A 87 -8.53 -3.77 -13.81
N ASP A 88 -9.35 -2.89 -14.38
CA ASP A 88 -10.23 -3.17 -15.52
C ASP A 88 -9.49 -3.58 -16.80
N SER A 89 -8.20 -3.23 -16.93
CA SER A 89 -7.30 -3.73 -17.97
C SER A 89 -6.65 -5.10 -17.67
N ASP A 90 -7.12 -5.81 -16.63
CA ASP A 90 -6.56 -7.08 -16.09
C ASP A 90 -5.11 -6.98 -15.57
N GLN A 91 -4.54 -5.76 -15.48
CA GLN A 91 -3.23 -5.55 -14.87
C GLN A 91 -3.33 -5.66 -13.35
N VAL A 92 -2.29 -6.23 -12.74
CA VAL A 92 -2.20 -6.40 -11.29
C VAL A 92 -1.11 -5.52 -10.72
N PHE A 93 -1.43 -4.73 -9.69
CA PHE A 93 -0.48 -3.82 -9.05
C PHE A 93 -0.45 -4.03 -7.55
N ASP A 94 0.73 -3.82 -6.96
CA ASP A 94 0.85 -3.55 -5.53
C ASP A 94 0.95 -2.03 -5.35
N LEU A 95 0.11 -1.47 -4.48
CA LEU A 95 0.14 -0.07 -4.04
C LEU A 95 0.19 0.00 -2.52
N TYR A 96 0.64 1.13 -1.98
CA TYR A 96 0.58 1.37 -0.53
C TYR A 96 0.30 2.82 -0.17
N TYR A 97 -0.34 2.98 0.99
CA TYR A 97 -0.55 4.25 1.67
C TYR A 97 0.49 4.40 2.78
N ASP A 98 1.42 5.34 2.64
CA ASP A 98 2.38 5.68 3.70
C ASP A 98 1.78 6.73 4.63
N ARG A 99 1.47 6.30 5.85
CA ARG A 99 0.86 7.14 6.88
C ARG A 99 1.85 7.98 7.65
N SER A 100 3.15 7.84 7.39
CA SER A 100 4.20 8.42 8.22
C SER A 100 4.18 9.96 8.11
N PRO A 101 3.95 10.70 9.21
CA PRO A 101 3.90 12.15 9.16
C PRO A 101 5.28 12.69 8.77
N LYS A 102 5.36 13.47 7.69
CA LYS A 102 6.63 14.07 7.23
C LYS A 102 6.93 15.41 7.91
N LYS A 103 5.91 16.14 8.42
CA LYS A 103 6.03 17.41 9.17
C LYS A 103 4.90 17.57 10.21
N ALA A 104 5.09 18.40 11.23
CA ALA A 104 4.18 18.60 12.36
C ALA A 104 2.77 19.17 12.02
N GLY A 105 2.51 19.53 10.76
CA GLY A 105 1.19 19.97 10.28
C GLY A 105 0.61 19.12 9.14
N ASP A 106 1.36 18.14 8.64
CA ASP A 106 1.00 17.37 7.45
C ASP A 106 0.44 16.01 7.90
N ARG A 107 -0.89 15.97 8.09
CA ARG A 107 -1.61 14.80 8.62
C ARG A 107 -2.04 13.81 7.54
N LYS A 108 -1.82 14.12 6.25
CA LYS A 108 -2.25 13.30 5.12
C LYS A 108 -1.09 12.40 4.68
N GLY A 109 -1.35 11.10 4.58
CA GLY A 109 -0.40 10.15 4.03
C GLY A 109 -0.29 10.27 2.51
N VAL A 110 0.64 9.51 1.93
CA VAL A 110 0.87 9.50 0.47
C VAL A 110 0.59 8.12 -0.11
N TRP A 111 -0.07 8.09 -1.27
CA TRP A 111 -0.25 6.85 -2.04
C TRP A 111 0.88 6.67 -3.03
N ILE A 112 1.41 5.45 -3.07
CA ILE A 112 2.52 5.05 -3.95
C ILE A 112 2.11 3.80 -4.72
N LEU A 113 2.32 3.82 -6.03
CA LEU A 113 2.30 2.64 -6.89
C LEU A 113 3.65 1.93 -6.76
N TYR A 114 3.67 0.78 -6.10
CA TYR A 114 4.92 0.12 -5.73
C TYR A 114 5.51 -0.68 -6.88
N ARG A 115 4.73 -1.59 -7.46
CA ARG A 115 5.16 -2.48 -8.54
C ARG A 115 3.98 -3.04 -9.30
N GLU A 116 4.24 -3.44 -10.54
CA GLU A 116 3.34 -4.25 -11.34
C GLU A 116 3.67 -5.73 -11.15
N MET A 117 2.65 -6.58 -11.19
CA MET A 117 2.72 -8.02 -11.01
C MET A 117 2.24 -8.72 -12.28
N SER A 118 2.83 -9.87 -12.58
CA SER A 118 2.38 -10.73 -13.67
C SER A 118 2.05 -12.12 -13.15
N LYS A 119 1.11 -12.79 -13.83
CA LYS A 119 0.85 -14.22 -13.61
C LYS A 119 2.15 -14.95 -13.94
N ARG A 120 2.60 -15.80 -13.02
CA ARG A 120 3.71 -16.69 -13.33
C ARG A 120 3.25 -17.61 -14.46
N ALA A 121 3.90 -17.55 -15.61
CA ALA A 121 3.66 -18.54 -16.65
C ALA A 121 3.98 -19.90 -16.03
N GLY A 122 2.99 -20.80 -15.99
CA GLY A 122 3.22 -22.18 -15.59
C GLY A 122 4.33 -22.71 -16.49
N THR A 123 5.46 -23.10 -15.90
CA THR A 123 6.54 -23.69 -16.66
C THR A 123 5.96 -24.94 -17.32
N ASN A 124 5.80 -24.91 -18.63
CA ASN A 124 5.36 -26.07 -19.39
C ASN A 124 6.61 -26.94 -19.55
N TRP A 125 6.80 -27.91 -18.66
CA TRP A 125 7.77 -28.96 -18.90
C TRP A 125 7.15 -29.92 -19.91
N ALA A 126 7.68 -29.90 -21.14
CA ALA A 126 7.50 -30.97 -22.12
C ALA A 126 8.56 -32.04 -21.90
#